data_AF-A0A1L9RFY4-F1
#
_entry.id   AF-A0A1L9RFY4-F1
#
_cell.length_a   1.000
_cell.length_b   1.000
_cell.length_c   1.000
_cell.angle_alpha   90.00
_cell.angle_beta   90.00
_cell.angle_gamma   90.00
#
_symmetry.space_group_name_H-M   'P 1'
#
loop_
_entity.id
_entity.type
_entity.pdbx_description
1 polymer ?
#
loop_
_entity_poly.entity_id
_entity_poly.type
_entity_poly.pdbx_seq_one_letter_code
_entity_poly.pdbx_strand_id
1 'polypeptide(L)'
;SGGVQIVNNMNETVYLWSTSNGGSEMQTLEAGGNGYWESFETNSDGSGISIKMATTASEASVLQFEYTKDSSIVFWDLSCIDLDVDSLFVASGFSVTTSDSTCSTASCAAGDSDCSDAYQEANDEDTYSCSSSATFTLTLG
;
A
#
# COMPACT_ATOMS: atom_id res chain seq x y z
N SER A 1 -3.94 4.24 17.96
CA SER A 1 -4.53 3.63 16.76
C SER A 1 -3.40 3.13 15.89
N GLY A 2 -3.63 2.04 15.15
CA GLY A 2 -2.71 1.58 14.13
C GLY A 2 -2.76 2.44 12.86
N GLY A 3 -1.98 2.08 11.87
CA GLY A 3 -1.89 2.81 10.60
C GLY A 3 -0.81 2.26 9.68
N VAL A 4 -0.52 3.02 8.63
CA VAL A 4 0.40 2.64 7.56
C VAL A 4 1.51 3.69 7.47
N GLN A 5 2.74 3.23 7.61
CA GLN A 5 3.95 3.96 7.26
C GLN A 5 4.39 3.51 5.87
N ILE A 6 4.60 4.47 4.97
CA ILE A 6 5.19 4.21 3.65
C ILE A 6 6.60 4.80 3.66
N VAL A 7 7.57 4.07 3.15
CA VAL A 7 8.98 4.44 3.11
C VAL A 7 9.49 4.30 1.68
N ASN A 8 9.97 5.41 1.09
CA ASN A 8 10.50 5.44 -0.26
C ASN A 8 12.04 5.29 -0.23
N ASN A 9 12.56 4.08 -0.39
CA ASN A 9 14.00 3.82 -0.54
C ASN A 9 14.46 3.84 -2.00
N MET A 10 13.54 4.04 -2.95
CA MET A 10 13.87 4.19 -4.35
C MET A 10 14.64 5.50 -4.58
N ASN A 11 15.33 5.57 -5.73
CA ASN A 11 16.01 6.77 -6.21
C ASN A 11 15.09 7.72 -6.98
N GLU A 12 13.78 7.52 -6.87
CA GLU A 12 12.74 8.21 -7.64
C GLU A 12 11.72 8.83 -6.68
N THR A 13 11.13 9.96 -7.08
CA THR A 13 10.04 10.58 -6.32
C THR A 13 8.77 9.74 -6.47
N VAL A 14 8.09 9.50 -5.34
CA VAL A 14 6.80 8.78 -5.30
C VAL A 14 5.69 9.78 -5.00
N TYR A 15 4.58 9.66 -5.72
CA TYR A 15 3.36 10.43 -5.52
C TYR A 15 2.29 9.53 -4.94
N LEU A 16 1.52 10.06 -3.98
CA LEU A 16 0.56 9.26 -3.22
C LEU A 16 -0.80 9.96 -3.09
N TRP A 17 -1.87 9.18 -3.19
CA TRP A 17 -3.25 9.59 -2.94
C TRP A 17 -3.93 8.58 -2.03
N SER A 18 -4.63 9.05 -1.00
CA SER A 18 -5.48 8.20 -0.16
C SER A 18 -6.93 8.44 -0.54
N THR A 19 -7.74 7.39 -0.66
CA THR A 19 -9.19 7.54 -0.87
C THR A 19 -9.95 7.82 0.43
N SER A 20 -9.25 7.96 1.56
CA SER A 20 -9.88 8.22 2.86
C SER A 20 -10.67 9.52 2.87
N ASN A 21 -11.85 9.50 3.51
CA ASN A 21 -12.74 10.65 3.70
C ASN A 21 -13.12 11.41 2.42
N GLY A 22 -13.22 10.72 1.29
CA GLY A 22 -13.56 11.31 -0.02
C GLY A 22 -12.35 11.75 -0.85
N GLY A 23 -11.14 11.39 -0.42
CA GLY A 23 -9.90 11.61 -1.15
C GLY A 23 -8.97 12.63 -0.49
N SER A 24 -7.67 12.33 -0.48
CA SER A 24 -6.63 13.27 -0.09
C SER A 24 -6.12 14.10 -1.28
N GLU A 25 -5.49 15.24 -0.99
CA GLU A 25 -4.59 15.87 -1.95
C GLU A 25 -3.38 14.95 -2.23
N MET A 26 -2.76 15.10 -3.41
CA MET A 26 -1.54 14.40 -3.77
C MET A 26 -0.41 14.72 -2.77
N GLN A 27 0.22 13.69 -2.25
CA GLN A 27 1.42 13.78 -1.42
C GLN A 27 2.66 13.44 -2.25
N THR A 28 3.80 14.03 -1.92
CA THR A 28 5.08 13.78 -2.58
C THR A 28 6.08 13.23 -1.59
N LEU A 29 6.63 12.05 -1.86
CA LEU A 29 7.68 11.39 -1.10
C LEU A 29 8.97 11.43 -1.91
N GLU A 30 9.88 12.33 -1.55
CA GLU A 30 11.18 12.44 -2.20
C GLU A 30 12.02 11.17 -2.02
N ALA A 31 12.91 10.89 -2.97
CA ALA A 31 13.83 9.76 -2.94
C ALA A 31 14.72 9.73 -1.67
N GLY A 32 15.24 8.54 -1.34
CA GLY A 32 16.32 8.39 -0.34
C GLY A 32 15.86 8.21 1.11
N GLY A 33 14.71 7.60 1.34
CA GLY A 33 14.26 7.13 2.66
C GLY A 33 13.24 8.04 3.36
N ASN A 34 12.62 8.98 2.64
CA ASN A 34 11.51 9.75 3.20
C ASN A 34 10.28 8.85 3.37
N GLY A 35 9.41 9.22 4.31
CA GLY A 35 8.21 8.45 4.58
C GLY A 35 6.95 9.28 4.75
N TYR A 36 5.82 8.60 4.57
CA TYR A 36 4.47 9.10 4.78
C TYR A 36 3.77 8.25 5.84
N TRP A 37 2.94 8.87 6.68
CA TRP A 37 2.17 8.18 7.70
C TRP A 37 0.69 8.56 7.61
N GLU A 38 -0.18 7.55 7.62
CA GLU A 38 -1.63 7.72 7.82
C GLU A 38 -2.13 6.74 8.89
N SER A 39 -2.99 7.22 9.78
CA SER A 39 -3.69 6.35 10.74
C SER A 39 -4.87 5.66 10.06
N PHE A 40 -5.27 4.47 10.53
CA PHE A 40 -6.43 3.83 9.94
C PHE A 40 -7.73 4.59 10.18
N GLU A 41 -8.37 4.99 9.09
CA GLU A 41 -9.66 5.68 9.04
C GLU A 41 -10.77 4.75 8.53
N THR A 42 -12.00 5.27 8.43
CA THR A 42 -13.14 4.60 7.83
C THR A 42 -13.89 5.58 6.95
N ASN A 43 -14.27 5.17 5.74
CA ASN A 43 -15.14 5.98 4.90
C ASN A 43 -16.60 5.91 5.40
N SER A 44 -17.31 7.03 5.33
CA SER A 44 -18.70 7.13 5.83
C SER A 44 -19.71 6.27 5.06
N ASP A 45 -19.38 5.89 3.82
CA ASP A 45 -20.18 4.99 2.98
C ASP A 45 -19.84 3.50 3.19
N GLY A 46 -18.88 3.20 4.07
CA GLY A 46 -18.42 1.84 4.37
C GLY A 46 -17.48 1.24 3.32
N SER A 47 -17.05 2.02 2.32
CA SER A 47 -16.03 1.58 1.36
C SER A 47 -14.67 1.40 2.04
N GLY A 48 -13.85 0.50 1.48
CA GLY A 48 -12.44 0.40 1.82
C GLY A 48 -11.66 1.66 1.41
N ILE A 49 -10.48 1.79 1.98
CA ILE A 49 -9.54 2.88 1.68
C ILE A 49 -8.38 2.28 0.89
N SER A 50 -8.00 2.95 -0.19
CA SER A 50 -6.85 2.60 -1.02
C SER A 50 -5.85 3.74 -0.95
N ILE A 51 -4.63 3.44 -0.51
CA ILE A 51 -3.49 4.35 -0.59
C ILE A 51 -2.73 3.98 -1.86
N LYS A 52 -2.86 4.83 -2.87
CA LYS A 52 -2.33 4.63 -4.21
C LYS A 52 -0.99 5.34 -4.37
N MET A 53 -0.01 4.67 -4.95
CA MET A 53 1.34 5.19 -5.14
C MET A 53 1.76 5.08 -6.60
N ALA A 54 2.31 6.17 -7.16
CA ALA A 54 2.81 6.24 -8.52
C ALA A 54 4.22 6.86 -8.56
N THR A 55 4.99 6.56 -9.61
CA THR A 55 6.26 7.26 -9.92
C THR A 55 6.08 8.40 -10.93
N THR A 56 4.82 8.76 -11.23
CA THR A 56 4.45 9.96 -11.99
C THR A 56 3.34 10.68 -11.25
N ALA A 57 3.13 11.97 -11.52
CA ALA A 57 2.05 12.75 -10.91
C ALA A 57 0.66 12.41 -11.55
N SER A 58 0.35 11.11 -11.68
CA SER A 58 -0.91 10.58 -12.20
C SER A 58 -1.21 9.20 -11.62
N GLU A 59 -2.48 8.86 -11.45
CA GLU A 59 -2.94 7.53 -10.99
C GLU A 59 -3.04 6.49 -12.14
N ALA A 60 -2.28 6.67 -13.23
CA ALA A 60 -2.41 5.80 -14.41
C ALA A 60 -1.79 4.41 -14.23
N SER A 61 -0.76 4.29 -13.38
CA SER A 61 -0.12 3.03 -12.99
C SER A 61 0.24 3.12 -11.51
N VAL A 62 -0.50 2.41 -10.65
CA VAL A 62 -0.42 2.57 -9.19
C VAL A 62 -0.22 1.25 -8.46
N LEU A 63 0.71 1.26 -7.51
CA LEU A 63 0.74 0.26 -6.43
C LEU A 63 -0.26 0.69 -5.37
N GLN A 64 -1.03 -0.24 -4.83
CA GLN A 64 -2.08 0.07 -3.86
C GLN A 64 -1.85 -0.69 -2.56
N PHE A 65 -1.89 0.02 -1.44
CA PHE A 65 -2.11 -0.59 -0.13
C PHE A 65 -3.57 -0.34 0.23
N GLU A 66 -4.36 -1.40 0.26
CA GLU A 66 -5.80 -1.30 0.50
C GLU A 66 -6.14 -1.80 1.90
N TYR A 67 -7.10 -1.15 2.55
CA TYR A 67 -7.58 -1.60 3.84
C TYR A 67 -9.05 -1.25 4.11
N THR A 68 -9.70 -2.10 4.89
CA THR A 68 -11.00 -1.83 5.49
C THR A 68 -10.91 -2.06 6.99
N LYS A 69 -11.15 -1.01 7.77
CA LYS A 69 -11.17 -1.09 9.23
C LYS A 69 -12.58 -1.39 9.74
N ASP A 70 -12.72 -2.48 10.47
CA ASP A 70 -13.93 -2.82 11.22
C ASP A 70 -13.58 -2.96 12.70
N SER A 71 -13.84 -1.90 13.47
CA SER A 71 -13.62 -1.86 14.92
C SER A 71 -12.17 -2.22 15.30
N SER A 72 -11.94 -3.38 15.92
CA SER A 72 -10.63 -3.88 16.37
C SER A 72 -9.85 -4.63 15.28
N ILE A 73 -10.43 -4.81 14.10
CA ILE A 73 -9.85 -5.56 12.99
C ILE A 73 -9.60 -4.60 11.83
N VAL A 74 -8.48 -4.81 11.13
CA VAL A 74 -8.24 -4.25 9.80
C VAL A 74 -8.06 -5.40 8.82
N PHE A 75 -8.83 -5.37 7.75
CA PHE A 75 -8.62 -6.20 6.57
C PHE A 75 -7.73 -5.41 5.62
N TRP A 76 -6.72 -6.04 5.02
CA TRP A 76 -5.78 -5.34 4.16
C TRP A 76 -5.21 -6.24 3.09
N ASP A 77 -4.71 -5.63 2.03
CA ASP A 77 -4.01 -6.28 0.93
C ASP A 77 -3.04 -5.31 0.24
N LEU A 78 -2.12 -5.89 -0.54
CA LEU A 78 -1.38 -5.17 -1.57
C LEU A 78 -1.99 -5.51 -2.92
N SER A 79 -2.13 -4.51 -3.78
CA SER A 79 -2.71 -4.69 -5.10
C SER A 79 -1.84 -4.07 -6.19
N CYS A 80 -1.57 -4.88 -7.22
CA CYS A 80 -0.90 -4.54 -8.47
C CYS A 80 -1.86 -4.57 -9.67
N ILE A 81 -3.17 -4.70 -9.45
CA ILE A 81 -4.19 -4.78 -10.52
C ILE A 81 -4.09 -3.58 -11.48
N ASP A 82 -3.86 -2.38 -10.94
CA ASP A 82 -3.72 -1.13 -11.70
C ASP A 82 -2.23 -0.73 -11.87
N LEU A 83 -1.29 -1.65 -11.68
CA LEU A 83 0.14 -1.40 -11.80
C LEU A 83 0.70 -1.96 -13.11
N ASP A 84 1.40 -1.11 -13.87
CA ASP A 84 2.09 -1.59 -15.07
C ASP A 84 3.19 -2.60 -14.71
N VAL A 85 3.24 -3.71 -15.45
CA VAL A 85 4.20 -4.81 -15.23
C VAL A 85 5.67 -4.39 -15.39
N ASP A 86 5.94 -3.31 -16.12
CA ASP A 86 7.27 -2.71 -16.30
C ASP A 86 7.49 -1.46 -15.43
N SER A 87 6.61 -1.21 -14.45
CA SER A 87 6.73 -0.10 -13.52
C SER A 87 8.01 -0.16 -12.67
N LEU A 88 8.41 1.02 -12.19
CA LEU A 88 9.58 1.14 -11.32
C LEU A 88 9.39 0.47 -9.95
N PHE A 89 8.15 0.28 -9.50
CA PHE A 89 7.86 -0.48 -8.27
C PHE A 89 8.16 -1.96 -8.47
N VAL A 90 7.71 -2.57 -9.57
CA VAL A 90 8.06 -3.95 -9.91
C VAL A 90 9.57 -4.08 -10.05
N ALA A 91 10.21 -3.19 -10.81
CA ALA A 91 11.66 -3.24 -11.01
C ALA A 91 12.47 -3.12 -9.71
N SER A 92 11.97 -2.38 -8.72
CA SER A 92 12.67 -2.13 -7.44
C SER A 92 12.31 -3.15 -6.35
N GLY A 93 11.13 -3.77 -6.42
CA GLY A 93 10.56 -4.58 -5.36
C GLY A 93 9.94 -3.73 -4.25
N PHE A 94 9.12 -4.37 -3.41
CA PHE A 94 8.44 -3.74 -2.29
C PHE A 94 8.00 -4.79 -1.26
N SER A 95 7.80 -4.35 -0.01
CA SER A 95 7.36 -5.25 1.06
C SER A 95 6.57 -4.53 2.15
N VAL A 96 5.64 -5.26 2.77
CA VAL A 96 4.90 -4.83 3.95
C VAL A 96 5.31 -5.65 5.15
N THR A 97 5.77 -4.97 6.19
CA THR A 97 5.96 -5.55 7.53
C THR A 97 4.94 -4.98 8.50
N THR A 98 4.79 -5.61 9.66
CA THR A 98 3.81 -5.22 10.66
C THR A 98 4.40 -5.30 12.07
N SER A 99 3.98 -4.39 12.94
CA SER A 99 4.32 -4.44 14.37
C SER A 99 3.61 -5.57 15.12
N ASP A 100 2.58 -6.17 14.51
CA ASP A 100 1.82 -7.28 15.08
C ASP A 100 2.34 -8.61 14.53
N SER A 101 3.07 -9.37 15.34
CA SER A 101 3.72 -10.62 14.90
C SER A 101 2.76 -11.75 14.52
N THR A 102 1.46 -11.62 14.81
CA THR A 102 0.45 -12.62 14.39
C THR A 102 -0.19 -12.28 13.05
N CYS A 103 0.08 -11.08 12.52
CA CYS A 103 -0.41 -10.59 11.24
C CYS A 103 0.52 -11.03 10.11
N SER A 104 -0.05 -11.28 8.93
CA SER A 104 0.72 -11.59 7.72
C SER A 104 1.60 -10.41 7.30
N THR A 105 2.64 -10.73 6.53
CA THR A 105 3.49 -9.79 5.80
C THR A 105 3.37 -10.08 4.31
N ALA A 106 3.76 -9.13 3.46
CA ALA A 106 3.82 -9.32 2.01
C ALA A 106 5.19 -8.89 1.49
N SER A 107 5.74 -9.59 0.50
CA SER A 107 7.04 -9.25 -0.09
C SER A 107 7.12 -9.62 -1.57
N CYS A 108 7.27 -8.61 -2.42
CA CYS A 108 7.48 -8.76 -3.85
C CYS A 108 8.93 -8.44 -4.20
N ALA A 109 9.63 -9.41 -4.79
CA ALA A 109 11.03 -9.24 -5.16
C ALA A 109 11.19 -8.27 -6.33
N ALA A 110 12.37 -7.64 -6.43
CA ALA A 110 12.72 -6.81 -7.58
C ALA A 110 12.63 -7.61 -8.89
N GLY A 111 11.84 -7.10 -9.83
CA GLY A 111 11.54 -7.72 -11.13
C GLY A 111 10.43 -8.77 -11.11
N ASP A 112 9.77 -8.98 -9.97
CA ASP A 112 8.66 -9.95 -9.85
C ASP A 112 7.32 -9.30 -10.25
N SER A 113 6.97 -9.43 -11.53
CA SER A 113 5.74 -8.86 -12.09
C SER A 113 4.50 -9.73 -11.86
N ASP A 114 4.65 -10.89 -11.21
CA ASP A 114 3.57 -11.84 -10.92
C ASP A 114 3.66 -12.27 -9.45
N CYS A 115 3.84 -11.27 -8.58
CA CYS A 115 4.10 -11.47 -7.18
C CYS A 115 2.87 -12.07 -6.47
N SER A 116 3.04 -13.26 -5.88
CA SER A 116 1.95 -13.97 -5.20
C SER A 116 1.48 -13.35 -3.88
N ASP A 117 2.19 -12.34 -3.37
CA ASP A 117 1.85 -11.65 -2.12
C ASP A 117 1.03 -10.37 -2.37
N ALA A 118 0.68 -10.10 -3.63
CA ALA A 118 -0.14 -8.96 -4.04
C ALA A 118 -1.15 -9.39 -5.10
N TYR A 119 -2.36 -8.85 -5.02
CA TYR A 119 -3.39 -9.07 -6.04
C TYR A 119 -2.87 -8.68 -7.42
N GLN A 120 -2.94 -9.63 -8.36
CA GLN A 120 -2.65 -9.38 -9.77
C GLN A 120 -3.95 -9.22 -10.55
N GLU A 121 -5.01 -9.92 -10.14
CA GLU A 121 -6.32 -9.90 -10.78
C GLU A 121 -7.45 -9.73 -9.74
N ALA A 122 -8.60 -9.22 -10.16
CA ALA A 122 -9.72 -8.92 -9.25
C ALA A 122 -10.33 -10.15 -8.53
N ASN A 123 -9.98 -11.36 -8.94
CA ASN A 123 -10.48 -12.61 -8.36
C ASN A 123 -9.43 -13.38 -7.54
N ASP A 124 -8.28 -12.77 -7.25
CA ASP A 124 -7.31 -13.35 -6.32
C ASP A 124 -7.87 -13.30 -4.88
N GLU A 125 -7.26 -14.04 -3.96
CA GLU A 125 -7.70 -14.12 -2.56
C GLU A 125 -6.52 -13.83 -1.60
N ASP A 126 -5.93 -12.63 -1.69
CA ASP A 126 -4.79 -12.19 -0.88
C ASP A 126 -5.17 -11.16 0.21
N THR A 127 -6.43 -11.20 0.67
CA THR A 127 -6.87 -10.37 1.79
C THR A 127 -6.45 -10.97 3.12
N TYR A 128 -5.72 -10.19 3.91
CA TYR A 128 -5.31 -10.55 5.27
C TYR A 128 -6.16 -9.82 6.32
N SER A 129 -6.14 -10.30 7.56
CA SER A 129 -6.80 -9.63 8.67
C SER A 129 -5.88 -9.54 9.89
N CYS A 130 -5.85 -8.37 10.52
CA CYS A 130 -4.92 -8.05 11.59
C CYS A 130 -5.57 -7.13 12.62
N SER A 131 -4.90 -6.88 13.75
CA SER A 131 -5.39 -5.90 14.72
C SER A 131 -5.39 -4.49 14.12
N SER A 132 -6.46 -3.71 14.31
CA SER A 132 -6.51 -2.29 13.94
C SER A 132 -5.59 -1.40 14.81
N SER A 133 -4.89 -2.00 15.78
CA SER A 133 -3.81 -1.36 16.55
C SER A 133 -2.42 -1.56 15.94
N ALA A 134 -2.29 -2.44 14.93
CA ALA A 134 -1.02 -2.74 14.28
C ALA A 134 -0.53 -1.55 13.43
N THR A 135 0.79 -1.40 13.39
CA THR A 135 1.47 -0.48 12.48
C THR A 135 2.05 -1.28 11.32
N PHE A 136 1.66 -0.93 10.11
CA PHE A 136 2.20 -1.50 8.88
C PHE A 136 3.30 -0.60 8.35
N THR A 137 4.37 -1.19 7.84
CA THR A 137 5.44 -0.46 7.14
C THR A 137 5.59 -1.03 5.74
N LEU A 138 5.11 -0.28 4.74
CA LEU A 138 5.35 -0.53 3.32
C LEU A 138 6.68 0.13 2.93
N THR A 139 7.64 -0.69 2.51
CA THR A 139 8.94 -0.24 2.01
C THR A 139 9.00 -0.42 0.50
N LEU A 140 9.32 0.65 -0.23
CA LEU A 140 9.48 0.69 -1.67
C LEU A 140 10.97 0.74 -2.02
N GLY A 141 11.45 -0.18 -2.86
CA GLY A 141 12.89 -0.35 -3.15
C GLY A 141 13.68 -0.85 -1.95
#